data_AF-A0A9X3ANA7-F1
#
_entry.id   AF-A0A9X3ANA7-F1
#
_cell.length_a   1.000
_cell.length_b   1.000
_cell.length_c   1.000
_cell.angle_alpha   90.00
_cell.angle_beta   90.00
_cell.angle_gamma   90.00
#
_symmetry.space_group_name_H-M   'P 1'
#
loop_
_entity.id
_entity.type
_entity.pdbx_description
1 polymer ?
#
loop_
_entity_poly.entity_id
_entity_poly.type
_entity_poly.pdbx_seq_one_letter_code
_entity_poly.pdbx_strand_id
1 'polypeptide(L)'
;MQATIMDAVTSFALAMHDKYMRTRERIFADALFRNTVEATYTQQPVIDWQEEFGYQQEVGTIATGITADPLRSLDDAVTAAKVRMGGLAGQLDGFILFAGSNVYRGIKYHPDIRQNIQYGVLDRDVLFNKEVLPAFSTFIIENIRVVEVTDQNLYGIGPDESFLVPRFSKPLSSDIALPFGYVATATSRNLELAFAEPVDFRIYSTQDKLKNVEIFAESSILPVVYRPDFVTKLTNDAA
;
A
#
# COMPACT_ATOMS: atom_id res chain seq x y z
N MET A 1 -14.09 -25.58 -30.37
CA MET A 1 -13.26 -26.26 -29.34
C MET A 1 -14.15 -26.49 -28.13
N GLN A 2 -14.36 -27.74 -27.76
CA GLN A 2 -15.18 -28.11 -26.60
C GLN A 2 -14.29 -28.00 -25.37
N ALA A 3 -14.54 -27.03 -24.48
CA ALA A 3 -13.76 -26.86 -23.26
C ALA A 3 -13.91 -28.10 -22.38
N THR A 4 -12.80 -28.66 -21.92
CA THR A 4 -12.81 -29.82 -21.03
C THR A 4 -13.16 -29.39 -19.61
N ILE A 5 -13.60 -30.34 -18.76
CA ILE A 5 -13.89 -30.05 -17.34
C ILE A 5 -12.65 -29.48 -16.64
N MET A 6 -11.44 -29.92 -17.02
CA MET A 6 -10.19 -29.40 -16.46
C MET A 6 -9.92 -27.95 -16.85
N ASP A 7 -10.32 -27.52 -18.06
CA ASP A 7 -10.22 -26.11 -18.48
C ASP A 7 -11.17 -25.23 -17.66
N ALA A 8 -12.38 -25.74 -17.35
CA ALA A 8 -13.33 -25.06 -16.49
C ALA A 8 -12.83 -24.94 -15.04
N VAL A 9 -12.23 -25.99 -14.48
CA VAL A 9 -11.64 -25.98 -13.13
C VAL A 9 -10.48 -24.98 -13.07
N THR A 10 -9.60 -24.99 -14.07
CA THR A 10 -8.42 -24.11 -14.11
C THR A 10 -8.83 -22.64 -14.23
N SER A 11 -9.77 -22.33 -15.13
CA SER A 11 -10.28 -20.95 -15.26
C SER A 11 -10.96 -20.44 -13.99
N PHE A 12 -11.68 -21.31 -13.27
CA PHE A 12 -12.30 -20.93 -12.00
C PHE A 12 -11.26 -20.69 -10.89
N ALA A 13 -10.21 -21.53 -10.81
CA ALA A 13 -9.10 -21.32 -9.89
C ALA A 13 -8.36 -20.00 -10.13
N LEU A 14 -8.14 -19.64 -11.41
CA LEU A 14 -7.56 -18.34 -11.78
C LEU A 14 -8.47 -17.18 -11.34
N ALA A 15 -9.78 -17.27 -11.57
CA ALA A 15 -10.72 -16.24 -11.13
C ALA A 15 -10.76 -16.09 -9.60
N MET A 16 -10.58 -17.17 -8.84
CA MET A 16 -10.44 -17.11 -7.38
C MET A 16 -9.15 -16.41 -6.96
N HIS A 17 -8.04 -16.70 -7.64
CA HIS A 17 -6.75 -16.07 -7.38
C HIS A 17 -6.80 -14.55 -7.64
N ASP A 18 -7.44 -14.11 -8.74
CA ASP A 18 -7.57 -12.67 -9.05
C ASP A 18 -8.41 -11.94 -8.00
N LYS A 19 -9.51 -12.56 -7.54
CA LYS A 19 -10.32 -12.03 -6.42
C LYS A 19 -9.51 -11.95 -5.13
N TYR A 20 -8.67 -12.95 -4.87
CA TYR A 20 -7.78 -12.93 -3.73
C TYR A 20 -6.78 -11.78 -3.81
N MET A 21 -6.13 -11.57 -4.95
CA MET A 21 -5.16 -10.47 -5.13
C MET A 21 -5.78 -9.09 -4.86
N ARG A 22 -6.99 -8.85 -5.35
CA ARG A 22 -7.74 -7.62 -5.07
C ARG A 22 -8.08 -7.47 -3.58
N THR A 23 -8.49 -8.56 -2.94
CA THR A 23 -8.83 -8.56 -1.51
C THR A 23 -7.58 -8.31 -0.65
N ARG A 24 -6.46 -8.94 -1.01
CA ARG A 24 -5.16 -8.73 -0.39
C ARG A 24 -4.78 -7.26 -0.49
N GLU A 25 -4.79 -6.70 -1.69
CA GLU A 25 -4.47 -5.28 -1.92
C GLU A 25 -5.31 -4.34 -1.05
N ARG A 26 -6.63 -4.54 -0.98
CA ARG A 26 -7.51 -3.77 -0.10
C ARG A 26 -7.11 -3.86 1.37
N ILE A 27 -6.91 -5.08 1.89
CA ILE A 27 -6.59 -5.29 3.31
C ILE A 27 -5.23 -4.66 3.67
N PHE A 28 -4.25 -4.76 2.78
CA PHE A 28 -2.95 -4.09 2.96
C PHE A 28 -3.06 -2.56 2.89
N ALA A 29 -3.88 -2.01 1.99
CA ALA A 29 -4.12 -0.58 1.91
C ALA A 29 -4.82 -0.04 3.16
N ASP A 30 -5.83 -0.76 3.66
CA ASP A 30 -6.58 -0.42 4.87
C ASP A 30 -5.66 -0.39 6.10
N ALA A 31 -4.80 -1.40 6.22
CA ALA A 31 -3.79 -1.45 7.28
C ALA A 31 -2.79 -0.29 7.17
N LEU A 32 -2.27 -0.01 5.98
CA LEU A 32 -1.20 0.98 5.77
C LEU A 32 -1.69 2.43 5.92
N PHE A 33 -2.85 2.75 5.34
CA PHE A 33 -3.34 4.14 5.29
C PHE A 33 -4.25 4.49 6.46
N ARG A 34 -5.06 3.53 6.91
CA ARG A 34 -6.08 3.77 7.95
C ARG A 34 -5.73 3.15 9.30
N ASN A 35 -4.66 2.35 9.37
CA ASN A 35 -4.26 1.60 10.56
C ASN A 35 -5.30 0.59 11.06
N THR A 36 -6.30 0.27 10.22
CA THR A 36 -7.38 -0.64 10.60
C THR A 36 -7.33 -1.92 9.79
N VAL A 37 -7.60 -3.05 10.43
CA VAL A 37 -7.81 -4.33 9.75
C VAL A 37 -9.15 -4.92 10.15
N GLU A 38 -9.92 -5.31 9.15
CA GLU A 38 -11.18 -6.03 9.33
C GLU A 38 -10.87 -7.51 9.66
N ALA A 39 -11.18 -7.92 10.89
CA ALA A 39 -10.95 -9.24 11.42
C ALA A 39 -12.25 -9.85 11.98
N THR A 40 -13.33 -9.76 11.18
CA THR A 40 -14.74 -10.11 11.51
C THR A 40 -14.93 -11.49 12.15
N TYR A 41 -14.03 -12.44 11.90
CA TYR A 41 -14.10 -13.81 12.44
C TYR A 41 -13.27 -14.02 13.71
N THR A 42 -12.67 -12.97 14.26
CA THR A 42 -11.89 -13.01 15.50
C THR A 42 -12.66 -12.36 16.65
N GLN A 43 -12.10 -12.40 17.87
CA GLN A 43 -12.71 -11.77 19.05
C GLN A 43 -12.78 -10.23 18.93
N GLN A 44 -11.92 -9.65 18.10
CA GLN A 44 -11.89 -8.22 17.78
C GLN A 44 -12.25 -8.04 16.29
N PRO A 45 -13.49 -7.70 15.96
CA PRO A 45 -13.95 -7.64 14.57
C PRO A 45 -13.24 -6.56 13.74
N VAL A 46 -12.72 -5.52 14.39
CA VAL A 46 -11.87 -4.49 13.80
C VAL A 46 -10.70 -4.28 14.73
N ILE A 47 -9.49 -4.35 14.18
CA ILE A 47 -8.23 -4.08 14.90
C ILE A 47 -7.76 -2.70 14.47
N ASP A 48 -7.50 -1.80 15.42
CA ASP A 48 -6.83 -0.52 15.19
C ASP A 48 -5.39 -0.60 15.72
N TRP A 49 -4.42 -0.50 14.83
CA TRP A 49 -2.99 -0.58 15.18
C TRP A 49 -2.51 0.62 16.01
N GLN A 50 -3.22 1.75 15.96
CA GLN A 50 -2.89 2.92 16.78
C GLN A 50 -3.22 2.67 18.26
N GLU A 51 -4.35 2.02 18.52
CA GLU A 51 -4.75 1.62 19.88
C GLU A 51 -3.86 0.47 20.38
N GLU A 52 -3.58 -0.51 19.53
CA GLU A 52 -2.81 -1.71 19.90
C GLU A 52 -1.35 -1.40 20.25
N PHE A 53 -0.69 -0.53 19.47
CA PHE A 53 0.73 -0.18 19.67
C PHE A 53 0.94 1.17 20.38
N GLY A 54 -0.11 1.95 20.60
CA GLY A 54 -0.04 3.23 21.31
C GLY A 54 0.62 4.39 20.53
N TYR A 55 0.75 4.26 19.20
CA TYR A 55 1.29 5.31 18.32
C TYR A 55 0.18 5.88 17.45
N GLN A 56 0.06 7.21 17.43
CA GLN A 56 -0.90 7.90 16.57
C GLN A 56 -0.31 8.15 15.19
N GLN A 57 -1.14 8.06 14.14
CA GLN A 57 -0.76 8.45 12.80
C GLN A 57 -0.50 9.96 12.74
N GLU A 58 0.62 10.35 12.12
CA GLU A 58 0.93 11.76 11.97
C GLU A 58 0.04 12.40 10.91
N VAL A 59 -0.44 13.61 11.20
CA VAL A 59 -1.16 14.45 10.24
C VAL A 59 -0.34 15.70 9.94
N GLY A 60 -0.30 16.10 8.67
CA GLY A 60 0.32 17.33 8.21
C GLY A 60 -0.42 17.92 7.03
N THR A 61 0.15 18.99 6.49
CA THR A 61 -0.45 19.76 5.39
C THR A 61 0.51 19.79 4.20
N ILE A 62 -0.03 19.66 2.99
CA ILE A 62 0.72 19.91 1.75
C ILE A 62 0.14 21.14 1.05
N ALA A 63 0.97 22.14 0.82
CA ALA A 63 0.52 23.37 0.18
C ALA A 63 0.78 23.30 -1.33
N THR A 64 -0.27 23.01 -2.12
CA THR A 64 -0.19 22.97 -3.59
C THR A 64 -0.78 24.21 -4.27
N GLY A 65 -1.01 25.29 -3.53
CA GLY A 65 -1.49 26.56 -4.08
C GLY A 65 -0.45 27.21 -5.00
N ILE A 66 -0.88 28.05 -5.95
CA ILE A 66 -0.02 28.65 -6.98
C ILE A 66 1.14 29.49 -6.39
N THR A 67 0.94 30.07 -5.21
CA THR A 67 1.92 30.88 -4.48
C THR A 67 2.60 30.13 -3.34
N ALA A 68 2.25 28.86 -3.16
CA ALA A 68 2.82 28.00 -2.11
C ALA A 68 4.04 27.26 -2.65
N ASP A 69 4.82 26.68 -1.74
CA ASP A 69 5.98 25.87 -2.10
C ASP A 69 5.69 24.39 -1.75
N PRO A 70 5.25 23.58 -2.73
CA PRO A 70 4.98 22.17 -2.50
C PRO A 70 6.26 21.37 -2.23
N LEU A 71 7.42 21.80 -2.75
CA LEU A 71 8.69 21.10 -2.53
C LEU A 71 9.14 21.26 -1.08
N ARG A 72 9.07 22.49 -0.55
CA ARG A 72 9.35 22.76 0.85
C ARG A 72 8.40 22.00 1.78
N SER A 73 7.10 22.00 1.47
CA SER A 73 6.11 21.28 2.28
C SER A 73 6.42 19.78 2.35
N LEU A 74 6.90 19.20 1.24
CA LEU A 74 7.34 17.80 1.19
C LEU A 74 8.63 17.55 1.97
N ASP A 75 9.62 18.44 1.88
CA ASP A 75 10.88 18.31 2.62
C ASP A 75 10.66 18.44 4.15
N ASP A 76 9.79 19.36 4.57
CA ASP A 76 9.39 19.52 5.97
C ASP A 76 8.71 18.23 6.48
N ALA A 77 7.80 17.64 5.69
CA ALA A 77 7.14 16.37 6.03
C ALA A 77 8.12 15.18 6.10
N VAL A 78 9.06 15.10 5.15
CA VAL A 78 10.12 14.06 5.14
C VAL A 78 11.06 14.23 6.34
N THR A 79 11.43 15.45 6.67
CA THR A 79 12.28 15.76 7.82
C THR A 79 11.59 15.38 9.12
N ALA A 80 10.32 15.75 9.30
CA ALA A 80 9.52 15.34 10.46
C ALA A 80 9.41 13.81 10.57
N ALA A 81 9.19 13.11 9.45
CA ALA A 81 9.13 11.66 9.42
C ALA A 81 10.47 11.01 9.82
N LYS A 82 11.61 11.52 9.32
CA LYS A 82 12.95 11.04 9.70
C LYS A 82 13.24 11.25 11.19
N VAL A 83 12.81 12.38 11.76
CA VAL A 83 12.96 12.66 13.20
C VAL A 83 12.21 11.62 14.04
N ARG A 84 10.97 11.27 13.66
CA ARG A 84 10.18 10.23 14.34
C ARG A 84 10.81 8.83 14.24
N MET A 85 11.44 8.54 13.10
CA MET A 85 12.13 7.26 12.88
C MET A 85 13.38 7.09 13.74
N GLY A 86 14.02 8.19 14.15
CA GLY A 86 15.23 8.15 14.97
C GLY A 86 16.30 7.26 14.33
N GLY A 87 16.76 6.24 15.06
CA GLY A 87 17.78 5.31 14.58
C GLY A 87 17.40 4.51 13.33
N LEU A 88 16.11 4.37 13.02
CA LEU A 88 15.65 3.69 11.81
C LEU A 88 15.78 4.55 10.55
N ALA A 89 16.00 5.86 10.68
CA ALA A 89 16.20 6.76 9.54
C ALA A 89 17.45 6.38 8.72
N GLY A 90 18.46 5.76 9.34
CA GLY A 90 19.66 5.28 8.65
C GLY A 90 19.44 4.11 7.68
N GLN A 91 18.26 3.48 7.72
CA GLN A 91 17.90 2.33 6.87
C GLN A 91 16.87 2.67 5.79
N LEU A 92 16.49 3.94 5.71
CA LEU A 92 15.53 4.45 4.74
C LEU A 92 16.14 4.44 3.33
N ASP A 93 15.46 3.75 2.40
CA ASP A 93 15.76 3.75 0.96
C ASP A 93 15.15 5.00 0.29
N GLY A 94 14.01 5.48 0.80
CA GLY A 94 13.34 6.68 0.33
C GLY A 94 11.90 6.77 0.83
N PHE A 95 11.10 7.59 0.18
CA PHE A 95 9.67 7.74 0.48
C PHE A 95 8.81 7.48 -0.75
N ILE A 96 7.58 7.04 -0.50
CA ILE A 96 6.53 6.92 -1.51
C ILE A 96 5.37 7.80 -1.04
N LEU A 97 4.96 8.75 -1.87
CA LEU A 97 3.78 9.58 -1.64
C LEU A 97 2.63 9.03 -2.46
N PHE A 98 1.64 8.43 -1.80
CA PHE A 98 0.38 8.06 -2.41
C PHE A 98 -0.53 9.28 -2.42
N ALA A 99 -0.71 9.91 -3.58
CA ALA A 99 -1.41 11.18 -3.71
C ALA A 99 -2.76 11.01 -4.40
N GLY A 100 -3.80 11.63 -3.86
CA GLY A 100 -5.04 11.88 -4.59
C GLY A 100 -4.80 12.77 -5.81
N SER A 101 -5.73 12.73 -6.76
CA SER A 101 -5.56 13.41 -8.05
C SER A 101 -5.32 14.92 -7.97
N ASN A 102 -5.89 15.63 -6.98
CA ASN A 102 -5.66 17.09 -6.86
C ASN A 102 -4.24 17.37 -6.36
N VAL A 103 -3.79 16.65 -5.33
CA VAL A 103 -2.42 16.76 -4.80
C VAL A 103 -1.40 16.38 -5.88
N TYR A 104 -1.62 15.27 -6.58
CA TYR A 104 -0.72 14.80 -7.64
C TYR A 104 -0.54 15.84 -8.76
N ARG A 105 -1.66 16.39 -9.26
CA ARG A 105 -1.64 17.42 -10.32
C ARG A 105 -1.09 18.75 -9.81
N GLY A 106 -1.44 19.12 -8.58
CA GLY A 106 -0.96 20.34 -7.92
C GLY A 106 0.56 20.35 -7.81
N ILE A 107 1.17 19.22 -7.47
CA ILE A 107 2.63 19.06 -7.48
C ILE A 107 3.14 19.03 -8.92
N LYS A 108 2.66 18.10 -9.76
CA LYS A 108 3.23 17.87 -11.11
C LYS A 108 3.24 19.12 -11.99
N TYR A 109 2.19 19.93 -11.92
CA TYR A 109 2.02 21.12 -12.76
C TYR A 109 2.36 22.43 -12.06
N HIS A 110 2.95 22.37 -10.87
CA HIS A 110 3.33 23.57 -10.11
C HIS A 110 4.29 24.46 -10.93
N PRO A 111 4.10 25.79 -10.96
CA PRO A 111 4.99 26.71 -11.66
C PRO A 111 6.47 26.53 -11.30
N ASP A 112 6.78 26.33 -10.01
CA ASP A 112 8.17 26.19 -9.54
C ASP A 112 8.82 24.88 -10.02
N ILE A 113 8.05 23.79 -10.07
CA ILE A 113 8.55 22.52 -10.61
C ILE A 113 8.82 22.66 -12.11
N ARG A 114 7.96 23.37 -12.84
CA ARG A 114 8.18 23.66 -14.26
C ARG A 114 9.42 24.54 -14.48
N GLN A 115 9.66 25.51 -13.62
CA GLN A 115 10.87 26.34 -13.67
C GLN A 115 12.12 25.51 -13.38
N ASN A 116 12.12 24.69 -12.33
CA ASN A 116 13.26 23.84 -11.96
C ASN A 116 13.64 22.85 -13.07
N ILE A 117 12.65 22.35 -13.83
CA ILE A 117 12.91 21.52 -15.02
C ILE A 117 13.48 22.36 -16.18
N GLN A 118 12.97 23.57 -16.40
CA GLN A 118 13.50 24.47 -17.44
C GLN A 118 14.96 24.86 -17.17
N TYR A 119 15.34 25.02 -15.90
CA TYR A 119 16.71 25.32 -15.47
C TYR A 119 17.61 24.07 -15.35
N GLY A 120 17.08 22.87 -15.62
CA GLY A 120 17.84 21.62 -15.62
C GLY A 120 18.23 21.11 -14.23
N VAL A 121 17.57 21.60 -13.17
CA VAL A 121 17.77 21.15 -11.78
C VAL A 121 17.04 19.84 -11.53
N LEU A 122 15.85 19.71 -12.09
CA LEU A 122 15.06 18.47 -12.08
C LEU A 122 15.07 17.84 -13.47
N ASP A 123 15.01 16.51 -13.49
CA ASP A 123 14.96 15.78 -14.74
C ASP A 123 13.64 16.05 -15.49
N ARG A 124 13.70 16.06 -16.82
CA ARG A 124 12.53 16.25 -17.68
C ARG A 124 11.52 15.11 -17.54
N ASP A 125 11.99 13.95 -17.09
CA ASP A 125 11.19 12.74 -16.82
C ASP A 125 10.11 12.97 -15.74
N VAL A 126 10.24 14.00 -14.90
CA VAL A 126 9.22 14.38 -13.91
C VAL A 126 7.90 14.81 -14.59
N LEU A 127 7.98 15.51 -15.72
CA LEU A 127 6.80 15.92 -16.49
C LEU A 127 6.37 14.83 -17.48
N PHE A 128 7.35 14.16 -18.09
CA PHE A 128 7.17 13.16 -19.14
C PHE A 128 7.59 11.79 -18.62
N ASN A 129 6.69 11.22 -17.83
CA ASN A 129 7.00 10.04 -17.07
C ASN A 129 7.20 8.81 -17.97
N LYS A 130 8.27 8.05 -17.76
CA LYS A 130 8.36 6.68 -18.29
C LYS A 130 7.44 5.83 -17.43
N GLU A 131 6.33 5.36 -17.98
CA GLU A 131 5.39 4.50 -17.25
C GLU A 131 6.10 3.24 -16.73
N VAL A 132 6.44 3.23 -15.43
CA VAL A 132 7.02 2.05 -14.76
C VAL A 132 5.94 1.04 -14.40
N LEU A 133 4.75 1.53 -14.07
CA LEU A 133 3.55 0.75 -13.79
C LEU A 133 2.44 1.23 -14.72
N PRO A 134 1.98 0.42 -15.70
CA PRO A 134 0.99 0.85 -16.70
C PRO A 134 -0.35 1.33 -16.10
N ALA A 135 -0.65 0.92 -14.86
CA ALA A 135 -1.87 1.30 -14.16
C ALA A 135 -1.76 2.61 -13.36
N PHE A 136 -0.54 3.10 -13.09
CA PHE A 136 -0.31 4.23 -12.18
C PHE A 136 0.61 5.29 -12.79
N SER A 137 0.15 6.54 -12.77
CA SER A 137 0.99 7.69 -13.09
C SER A 137 1.94 7.96 -11.92
N THR A 138 3.26 7.95 -12.17
CA THR A 138 4.27 7.90 -11.10
C THR A 138 5.54 8.68 -11.41
N PHE A 139 5.76 9.89 -10.88
CA PHE A 139 7.03 10.59 -11.09
C PHE A 139 7.91 10.54 -9.83
N ILE A 140 9.20 10.85 -9.99
CA ILE A 140 10.16 10.94 -8.87
C ILE A 140 10.58 12.39 -8.71
N ILE A 141 10.46 12.93 -7.51
CA ILE A 141 11.09 14.21 -7.13
C ILE A 141 12.04 13.89 -5.99
N GLU A 142 13.32 14.17 -6.19
CA GLU A 142 14.39 13.86 -5.23
C GLU A 142 14.38 12.38 -4.82
N ASN A 143 14.14 12.09 -3.54
CA ASN A 143 14.03 10.73 -3.00
C ASN A 143 12.57 10.32 -2.67
N ILE A 144 11.59 11.01 -3.26
CA ILE A 144 10.17 10.75 -3.09
C ILE A 144 9.60 10.27 -4.43
N ARG A 145 9.04 9.07 -4.42
CA ARG A 145 8.22 8.58 -5.54
C ARG A 145 6.78 8.98 -5.31
N VAL A 146 6.26 9.86 -6.16
CA VAL A 146 4.86 10.28 -6.11
C VAL A 146 4.03 9.37 -7.00
N VAL A 147 2.96 8.79 -6.46
CA VAL A 147 2.05 7.87 -7.13
C VAL A 147 0.64 8.46 -7.12
N GLU A 148 0.04 8.62 -8.29
CA GLU A 148 -1.38 9.00 -8.37
C GLU A 148 -2.26 7.80 -8.04
N VAL A 149 -3.12 7.98 -7.03
CA VAL A 149 -4.13 6.99 -6.64
C VAL A 149 -5.48 7.45 -7.18
N THR A 150 -5.98 6.74 -8.19
CA THR A 150 -7.23 7.08 -8.88
C THR A 150 -8.44 6.30 -8.36
N ASP A 151 -8.24 5.09 -7.84
CA ASP A 151 -9.31 4.26 -7.29
C ASP A 151 -9.61 4.61 -5.82
N GLN A 152 -10.41 5.66 -5.63
CA GLN A 152 -10.83 6.11 -4.29
C GLN A 152 -11.61 5.04 -3.52
N ASN A 153 -12.35 4.17 -4.22
CA ASN A 153 -13.17 3.15 -3.58
C ASN A 153 -12.32 2.01 -2.99
N LEU A 154 -11.20 1.68 -3.65
CA LEU A 154 -10.30 0.63 -3.19
C LEU A 154 -9.39 1.10 -2.06
N TYR A 155 -8.78 2.30 -2.20
CA TYR A 155 -7.74 2.77 -1.29
C TYR A 155 -8.24 3.75 -0.22
N GLY A 156 -9.43 4.33 -0.39
CA GLY A 156 -9.99 5.29 0.57
C GLY A 156 -9.25 6.62 0.67
N ILE A 157 -8.42 6.96 -0.32
CA ILE A 157 -7.66 8.22 -0.36
C ILE A 157 -8.48 9.26 -1.12
N GLY A 158 -8.86 10.34 -0.44
CA GLY A 158 -9.56 11.47 -1.05
C GLY A 158 -8.72 12.21 -2.10
N PRO A 159 -9.34 13.04 -2.97
CA PRO A 159 -8.63 13.79 -4.01
C PRO A 159 -7.60 14.78 -3.44
N ASP A 160 -7.88 15.33 -2.25
CA ASP A 160 -7.07 16.30 -1.51
C ASP A 160 -6.27 15.66 -0.36
N GLU A 161 -6.23 14.33 -0.31
CA GLU A 161 -5.48 13.58 0.68
C GLU A 161 -4.27 12.91 0.04
N SER A 162 -3.23 12.73 0.84
CA SER A 162 -2.07 11.95 0.45
C SER A 162 -1.42 11.29 1.65
N PHE A 163 -0.71 10.19 1.42
CA PHE A 163 -0.01 9.44 2.45
C PHE A 163 1.46 9.33 2.09
N LEU A 164 2.31 9.90 2.93
CA LEU A 164 3.76 9.76 2.84
C LEU A 164 4.19 8.51 3.60
N VAL A 165 4.67 7.51 2.86
CA VAL A 165 5.05 6.19 3.38
C VAL A 165 6.56 6.01 3.22
N PRO A 166 7.31 5.71 4.29
CA PRO A 166 8.72 5.40 4.17
C PRO A 166 8.94 4.03 3.53
N ARG A 167 9.98 3.95 2.71
CA ARG A 167 10.48 2.72 2.11
C ARG A 167 11.80 2.37 2.78
N PHE A 168 11.88 1.17 3.31
CA PHE A 168 13.09 0.63 3.92
C PHE A 168 13.82 -0.28 2.92
N SER A 169 15.16 -0.22 2.93
CA SER A 169 15.97 -1.16 2.15
C SER A 169 16.05 -2.52 2.87
N LYS A 170 16.28 -3.59 2.10
CA LYS A 170 16.33 -5.03 2.46
C LYS A 170 16.81 -5.40 3.88
N PRO A 171 16.41 -6.60 4.36
CA PRO A 171 15.79 -6.75 5.66
C PRO A 171 16.68 -6.15 6.75
N LEU A 172 16.05 -5.33 7.58
CA LEU A 172 16.47 -5.15 8.97
C LEU A 172 16.99 -6.50 9.47
N SER A 173 18.19 -6.51 10.06
CA SER A 173 18.75 -7.71 10.70
C SER A 173 17.65 -8.46 11.46
N SER A 174 17.73 -9.78 11.59
CA SER A 174 16.75 -10.64 12.29
C SER A 174 16.23 -10.12 13.63
N ASP A 175 16.99 -9.20 14.25
CA ASP A 175 16.75 -8.62 15.57
C ASP A 175 15.98 -7.28 15.55
N ILE A 176 15.70 -6.67 14.37
CA ILE A 176 14.95 -5.42 14.28
C ILE A 176 13.64 -5.67 13.51
N ALA A 177 12.52 -5.51 14.19
CA ALA A 177 11.19 -5.64 13.60
C ALA A 177 10.99 -4.59 12.49
N LEU A 178 10.58 -5.03 11.30
CA LEU A 178 10.11 -4.15 10.23
C LEU A 178 8.93 -3.31 10.75
N PRO A 179 8.92 -1.99 10.52
CA PRO A 179 7.78 -1.13 10.90
C PRO A 179 6.45 -1.57 10.31
N PHE A 180 6.50 -2.24 9.15
CA PHE A 180 5.37 -2.81 8.45
C PHE A 180 5.66 -4.28 8.16
N GLY A 181 4.71 -5.14 8.49
CA GLY A 181 4.81 -6.57 8.23
C GLY A 181 3.44 -7.18 7.97
N TYR A 182 3.42 -8.48 7.82
CA TYR A 182 2.18 -9.25 7.85
C TYR A 182 2.46 -10.63 8.41
N VAL A 183 1.41 -11.24 8.94
CA VAL A 183 1.42 -12.60 9.46
C VAL A 183 0.53 -13.43 8.55
N ALA A 184 1.05 -14.55 8.06
CA ALA A 184 0.27 -15.59 7.40
C ALA A 184 0.17 -16.80 8.32
N THR A 185 -1.04 -17.31 8.53
CA THR A 185 -1.29 -18.47 9.39
C THR A 185 -1.75 -19.69 8.60
N ALA A 186 -1.79 -20.85 9.26
CA ALA A 186 -2.24 -22.09 8.65
C ALA A 186 -3.68 -21.99 8.12
N THR A 187 -3.98 -22.80 7.10
CA THR A 187 -5.34 -23.03 6.61
C THR A 187 -6.19 -23.68 7.68
N SER A 188 -7.44 -23.23 7.85
CA SER A 188 -8.27 -23.59 9.01
C SER A 188 -9.30 -24.68 8.72
N ARG A 189 -9.74 -24.87 7.47
CA ARG A 189 -10.84 -25.81 7.17
C ARG A 189 -10.38 -27.16 6.65
N ASN A 190 -9.17 -27.24 6.09
CA ASN A 190 -8.57 -28.50 5.67
C ASN A 190 -7.45 -28.88 6.64
N LEU A 191 -7.70 -29.89 7.49
CA LEU A 191 -6.75 -30.32 8.52
C LEU A 191 -5.43 -30.87 7.93
N GLU A 192 -5.49 -31.55 6.79
CA GLU A 192 -4.27 -32.04 6.13
C GLU A 192 -3.38 -30.87 5.66
N LEU A 193 -4.00 -29.82 5.13
CA LEU A 193 -3.29 -28.61 4.74
C LEU A 193 -2.90 -27.73 5.93
N ALA A 194 -3.60 -27.83 7.06
CA ALA A 194 -3.28 -27.10 8.29
C ALA A 194 -1.94 -27.55 8.91
N PHE A 195 -1.53 -28.80 8.70
CA PHE A 195 -0.23 -29.32 9.15
C PHE A 195 0.93 -28.94 8.23
N ALA A 196 0.64 -28.45 7.02
CA ALA A 196 1.67 -27.99 6.12
C ALA A 196 2.12 -26.55 6.48
N GLU A 197 3.17 -26.08 5.82
CA GLU A 197 3.68 -24.74 6.05
C GLU A 197 2.61 -23.67 5.82
N PRO A 198 2.57 -22.60 6.65
CA PRO A 198 1.70 -21.45 6.43
C PRO A 198 2.00 -20.80 5.09
N VAL A 199 0.94 -20.56 4.32
CA VAL A 199 1.01 -19.89 3.02
C VAL A 199 -0.08 -18.83 2.95
N ASP A 200 0.21 -17.73 2.28
CA ASP A 200 -0.72 -16.60 2.11
C ASP A 200 -2.06 -17.02 1.50
N PHE A 201 -2.01 -17.94 0.54
CA PHE A 201 -3.16 -18.36 -0.24
C PHE A 201 -3.02 -19.80 -0.69
N ARG A 202 -4.10 -20.56 -0.53
CA ARG A 202 -4.14 -21.98 -0.87
C ARG A 202 -5.41 -22.28 -1.65
N ILE A 203 -5.25 -22.89 -2.81
CA ILE A 203 -6.35 -23.46 -3.59
C ILE A 203 -6.24 -24.98 -3.51
N TYR A 204 -7.35 -25.64 -3.23
CA TYR A 204 -7.45 -27.10 -3.30
C TYR A 204 -8.81 -27.51 -3.85
N SER A 205 -8.88 -28.70 -4.41
CA SER A 205 -10.13 -29.28 -4.90
C SER A 205 -10.46 -30.56 -4.14
N THR A 206 -11.76 -30.83 -4.01
CA THR A 206 -12.28 -32.09 -3.51
C THR A 206 -13.36 -32.59 -4.47
N GLN A 207 -13.66 -33.88 -4.41
CA GLN A 207 -14.76 -34.46 -5.16
C GLN A 207 -15.90 -34.77 -4.21
N ASP A 208 -17.11 -34.33 -4.56
CA ASP A 208 -18.30 -34.66 -3.80
C ASP A 208 -18.71 -36.14 -4.01
N LYS A 209 -19.78 -36.56 -3.34
CA LYS A 209 -20.31 -37.94 -3.46
C LYS A 209 -20.80 -38.29 -4.88
N LEU A 210 -21.05 -37.30 -5.71
CA LEU A 210 -21.51 -37.43 -7.10
C LEU A 210 -20.36 -37.23 -8.11
N LYS A 211 -19.11 -37.11 -7.64
CA LYS A 211 -17.91 -36.84 -8.44
C LYS A 211 -17.88 -35.46 -9.11
N ASN A 212 -18.67 -34.51 -8.62
CA ASN A 212 -18.51 -33.10 -8.98
C ASN A 212 -17.23 -32.57 -8.32
N VAL A 213 -16.49 -31.75 -9.07
CA VAL A 213 -15.28 -31.11 -8.56
C VAL A 213 -15.69 -29.81 -7.85
N GLU A 214 -15.44 -29.75 -6.55
CA GLU A 214 -15.55 -28.53 -5.75
C GLU A 214 -14.16 -27.93 -5.56
N ILE A 215 -14.06 -26.61 -5.68
CA ILE A 215 -12.80 -25.87 -5.54
C ILE A 215 -12.94 -24.92 -4.36
N PHE A 216 -11.96 -24.96 -3.46
CA PHE A 216 -11.88 -24.14 -2.27
C PHE A 216 -10.63 -23.25 -2.37
N ALA A 217 -10.78 -22.02 -1.87
CA ALA A 217 -9.70 -21.05 -1.77
C ALA A 217 -9.69 -20.49 -0.35
N GLU A 218 -8.54 -20.58 0.31
CA GLU A 218 -8.35 -20.11 1.69
C GLU A 218 -7.16 -19.16 1.76
N SER A 219 -7.31 -18.13 2.59
CA SER A 219 -6.25 -17.20 2.96
C SER A 219 -6.43 -16.80 4.42
N SER A 220 -5.33 -16.76 5.15
CA SER A 220 -5.29 -16.29 6.53
C SER A 220 -4.12 -15.32 6.68
N ILE A 221 -4.32 -14.10 6.21
CA ILE A 221 -3.33 -13.02 6.26
C ILE A 221 -3.79 -11.92 7.22
N LEU A 222 -2.85 -11.38 7.97
CA LEU A 222 -3.06 -10.23 8.85
C LEU A 222 -1.89 -9.24 8.64
N PRO A 223 -2.08 -8.15 7.89
CA PRO A 223 -1.08 -7.09 7.83
C PRO A 223 -0.98 -6.36 9.18
N VAL A 224 0.24 -6.07 9.62
CA VAL A 224 0.53 -5.45 10.91
C VAL A 224 1.37 -4.19 10.68
N VAL A 225 0.90 -3.08 11.24
CA VAL A 225 1.60 -1.80 11.22
C VAL A 225 2.09 -1.51 12.64
N TYR A 226 3.36 -1.80 12.92
CA TYR A 226 3.95 -1.63 14.26
C TYR A 226 4.25 -0.17 14.59
N ARG A 227 4.49 0.66 13.56
CA ARG A 227 4.76 2.10 13.70
C ARG A 227 3.82 2.92 12.81
N PRO A 228 2.53 3.06 13.19
CA PRO A 228 1.57 3.93 12.51
C PRO A 228 2.07 5.37 12.31
N ASP A 229 2.86 5.89 13.24
CA ASP A 229 3.42 7.25 13.26
C ASP A 229 4.45 7.53 12.14
N PHE A 230 4.94 6.48 11.47
CA PHE A 230 5.83 6.61 10.33
C PHE A 230 5.10 6.97 9.04
N VAL A 231 3.82 6.59 8.93
CA VAL A 231 2.97 6.99 7.83
C VAL A 231 2.39 8.36 8.16
N THR A 232 2.62 9.34 7.30
CA THR A 232 2.12 10.71 7.50
C THR A 232 0.98 10.98 6.54
N LYS A 233 -0.20 11.27 7.07
CA LYS A 233 -1.34 11.76 6.28
C LYS A 233 -1.16 13.24 6.02
N LEU A 234 -1.11 13.63 4.75
CA LEU A 234 -0.97 15.00 4.31
C LEU A 234 -2.27 15.45 3.63
N THR A 235 -2.90 16.50 4.15
CA THR A 235 -4.09 17.12 3.56
C THR A 235 -3.70 18.35 2.77
N ASN A 236 -4.30 18.54 1.60
CA ASN A 236 -4.05 19.69 0.75
C ASN A 236 -4.61 20.98 1.39
N ASP A 237 -3.79 22.02 1.49
CA ASP A 237 -4.21 23.35 1.96
C ASP A 237 -4.94 24.17 0.89
N ALA A 238 -4.86 23.75 -0.37
CA ALA A 238 -5.44 24.49 -1.50
C ALA A 238 -6.94 24.22 -1.72
N ALA A 239 -7.65 23.73 -0.69
CA ALA A 239 -9.09 23.42 -0.72
C ALA A 239 -9.96 24.66 -0.47
#